data_AF-A0A661TL59-F1
#
_entry.id   AF-A0A661TL59-F1
#
_cell.length_a   1.000
_cell.length_b   1.000
_cell.length_c   1.000
_cell.angle_alpha   90.00
_cell.angle_beta   90.00
_cell.angle_gamma   90.00
#
_symmetry.space_group_name_H-M   'P 1'
#
loop_
_entity.id
_entity.type
_entity.pdbx_description
1 polymer ?
#
loop_
_entity_poly.entity_id
_entity_poly.type
_entity_poly.pdbx_seq_one_letter_code
_entity_poly.pdbx_strand_id
1 'polypeptide(L)'
;METIFSIHQVFRYKNHVIRAEKRSLFYTMEYSLIIDDVKQDQIKGLYGTLILHGMLNDNGHQKPLKVIIKQTIFTSKFHCKIDGEIYIMSKFKLDEV
;
A
#
# COMPACT_ATOMS: atom_id res chain seq x y z
N MET A 1 -13.68 -17.56 -0.77
CA MET A 1 -12.72 -17.61 0.34
C MET A 1 -12.83 -16.28 1.06
N GLU A 2 -13.48 -16.26 2.22
CA GLU A 2 -13.84 -15.03 2.92
C GLU A 2 -12.59 -14.33 3.44
N THR A 3 -12.40 -13.08 3.02
CA THR A 3 -11.35 -12.21 3.56
C THR A 3 -11.80 -11.77 4.95
N ILE A 4 -11.04 -12.13 5.98
CA ILE A 4 -11.44 -11.90 7.38
C ILE A 4 -11.37 -10.41 7.74
N PHE A 5 -10.43 -9.67 7.13
CA PHE A 5 -10.25 -8.24 7.36
C PHE A 5 -9.44 -7.59 6.22
N SER A 6 -9.86 -6.39 5.78
CA SER A 6 -9.10 -5.57 4.83
C SER A 6 -8.77 -4.19 5.41
N ILE A 7 -7.49 -3.82 5.44
CA ILE A 7 -7.07 -2.44 5.72
C ILE A 7 -6.71 -1.77 4.39
N HIS A 8 -7.24 -0.56 4.20
CA HIS A 8 -6.92 0.29 3.06
C HIS A 8 -6.21 1.54 3.57
N GLN A 9 -4.95 1.68 3.18
CA GLN A 9 -4.16 2.89 3.42
C GLN A 9 -4.03 3.66 2.12
N VAL A 10 -4.27 4.96 2.17
CA VAL A 10 -4.25 5.81 0.99
C VAL A 10 -3.28 6.96 1.20
N PHE A 11 -2.58 7.31 0.13
CA PHE A 11 -1.79 8.52 0.02
C PHE A 11 -2.05 9.15 -1.34
N ARG A 12 -2.27 10.46 -1.37
CA ARG A 12 -2.44 11.23 -2.61
C ARG A 12 -1.15 11.98 -2.88
N TYR A 13 -0.60 11.81 -4.07
CA TYR A 13 0.59 12.51 -4.52
C TYR A 13 0.29 13.17 -5.85
N LYS A 14 0.22 14.51 -5.86
CA LYS A 14 -0.25 15.28 -7.03
C LYS A 14 -1.61 14.76 -7.52
N ASN A 15 -1.69 14.28 -8.76
CA ASN A 15 -2.90 13.74 -9.39
C ASN A 15 -3.02 12.22 -9.25
N HIS A 16 -2.12 11.57 -8.51
CA HIS A 16 -2.09 10.12 -8.35
C HIS A 16 -2.66 9.67 -7.01
N VAL A 17 -3.39 8.56 -7.04
CA VAL A 17 -3.92 7.89 -5.85
C VAL A 17 -3.15 6.60 -5.62
N ILE A 18 -2.40 6.57 -4.52
CA ILE A 18 -1.59 5.42 -4.11
C ILE A 18 -2.32 4.72 -2.97
N ARG A 19 -2.65 3.45 -3.16
CA ARG A 19 -3.36 2.62 -2.20
C ARG A 19 -2.53 1.40 -1.83
N ALA A 20 -2.44 1.13 -0.54
CA ALA A 20 -1.88 -0.09 -0.01
C ALA A 20 -2.99 -0.87 0.70
N GLU A 21 -3.26 -2.07 0.19
CA GLU A 21 -4.23 -2.98 0.79
C GLU A 21 -3.52 -4.02 1.62
N LYS A 22 -4.08 -4.37 2.77
CA LYS A 22 -3.70 -5.55 3.55
C LYS A 22 -4.93 -6.43 3.69
N ARG A 23 -4.80 -7.71 3.34
CA ARG A 23 -5.83 -8.75 3.51
C ARG A 23 -5.31 -9.82 4.44
N SER A 24 -6.10 -10.16 5.46
CA SER A 24 -5.79 -11.28 6.35
C SER A 24 -6.25 -12.59 5.72
N LEU A 25 -5.30 -13.48 5.48
CA LEU A 25 -5.52 -14.89 5.15
C LEU A 25 -5.24 -15.70 6.42
N PHE A 26 -5.94 -16.81 6.66
CA PHE A 26 -5.90 -17.56 7.93
C PHE A 26 -4.50 -17.70 8.57
N TYR A 27 -3.47 -18.00 7.77
CA TYR A 27 -2.09 -18.21 8.25
C TYR A 27 -1.07 -17.21 7.68
N THR A 28 -1.51 -16.19 6.94
CA THR A 28 -0.61 -15.21 6.30
C THR A 28 -1.32 -13.90 6.02
N MET A 29 -0.59 -12.81 5.82
CA MET A 29 -1.19 -11.57 5.32
C MET A 29 -0.77 -11.37 3.88
N GLU A 30 -1.66 -10.83 3.08
CA GLU A 30 -1.38 -10.41 1.74
C GLU A 30 -1.41 -8.89 1.67
N TYR A 31 -0.44 -8.30 0.98
CA TYR A 31 -0.32 -6.88 0.79
C TYR A 31 -0.29 -6.58 -0.70
N SER A 32 -1.05 -5.58 -1.13
CA SER A 32 -1.09 -5.16 -2.54
C SER A 32 -0.87 -3.65 -2.63
N LEU A 33 -0.11 -3.25 -3.65
CA LEU A 33 0.05 -1.85 -4.04
C LEU A 33 -0.80 -1.60 -5.28
N ILE A 34 -1.65 -0.60 -5.21
CA ILE A 34 -2.47 -0.12 -6.31
C ILE A 34 -2.16 1.36 -6.52
N ILE A 35 -1.88 1.75 -7.75
CA ILE A 35 -1.67 3.14 -8.17
C ILE A 35 -2.67 3.42 -9.28
N ASP A 36 -3.50 4.46 -9.12
CA ASP A 36 -4.53 4.85 -10.07
C ASP A 36 -5.39 3.68 -10.55
N ASP A 37 -5.86 2.89 -9.57
CA ASP A 37 -6.68 1.69 -9.78
C ASP A 37 -6.00 0.51 -10.51
N VAL A 38 -4.72 0.65 -10.85
CA VAL A 38 -3.91 -0.43 -11.43
C VAL A 38 -3.04 -1.07 -10.35
N LYS A 39 -3.18 -2.39 -10.18
CA LYS A 39 -2.35 -3.17 -9.27
C LYS A 39 -0.92 -3.24 -9.81
N GLN A 40 0.03 -2.78 -9.00
CA GLN A 40 1.44 -2.68 -9.37
C GLN A 40 2.25 -3.85 -8.81
N ASP A 41 1.98 -4.23 -7.56
CA ASP A 41 2.75 -5.25 -6.85
C ASP A 41 1.92 -5.94 -5.77
N GLN A 42 2.37 -7.11 -5.35
CA GLN A 42 1.74 -7.94 -4.33
C GLN A 42 2.75 -8.85 -3.66
N ILE A 43 2.69 -8.90 -2.33
CA ILE A 43 3.52 -9.79 -1.52
C ILE A 43 2.69 -10.43 -0.42
N LYS A 44 3.14 -11.61 0.02
CA LYS A 44 2.59 -12.29 1.20
C LYS A 44 3.64 -12.29 2.30
N GLY A 45 3.20 -12.08 3.53
CA GLY A 45 4.08 -12.04 4.69
C GLY A 45 3.28 -11.97 5.98
N LEU A 46 3.85 -12.46 7.08
CA LEU A 46 3.14 -12.47 8.36
C LEU A 46 3.61 -11.33 9.29
N TYR A 47 4.92 -11.11 9.40
CA TYR A 47 5.54 -10.09 10.24
C TYR A 47 6.80 -9.50 9.58
N GLY A 48 7.26 -8.37 10.09
CA GLY A 48 8.52 -7.73 9.69
C GLY A 48 8.33 -6.48 8.82
N THR A 49 9.40 -6.08 8.14
CA THR A 49 9.37 -4.98 7.17
C THR A 49 9.20 -5.56 5.77
N LEU A 50 8.09 -5.21 5.14
CA LEU A 50 7.71 -5.65 3.81
C LEU A 50 7.72 -4.44 2.87
N ILE A 51 8.16 -4.62 1.63
CA ILE A 51 8.31 -3.52 0.67
C ILE A 51 7.60 -3.89 -0.61
N LEU A 52 6.61 -3.08 -0.98
CA LEU A 52 5.96 -3.12 -2.29
C LEU A 52 6.61 -2.10 -3.22
N HIS A 53 6.76 -2.45 -4.48
CA HIS A 53 7.37 -1.61 -5.51
C HIS A 53 6.33 -1.17 -6.53
N GLY A 54 6.41 0.08 -6.97
CA GLY A 54 5.56 0.59 -8.04
C GLY A 54 6.23 1.68 -8.82
N MET A 55 5.58 2.09 -9.90
CA MET A 55 6.01 3.23 -10.70
C MET A 55 4.84 4.20 -10.85
N LEU A 56 5.11 5.49 -10.59
CA LEU A 56 4.21 6.58 -10.91
C LEU A 56 4.55 7.10 -12.30
N ASN A 57 3.53 7.38 -13.11
CA ASN A 57 3.71 8.01 -14.42
C ASN A 57 3.17 9.44 -14.35
N ASP A 58 4.04 10.40 -14.08
CA ASP A 58 3.70 11.81 -13.96
C ASP A 58 4.13 12.54 -15.24
N ASN A 59 3.16 12.86 -16.11
CA ASN A 59 3.38 13.55 -17.38
C ASN A 59 4.46 12.92 -18.28
N GLY A 60 4.48 11.59 -18.36
CA GLY A 60 5.44 10.84 -19.19
C GLY A 60 6.77 10.54 -18.50
N HIS A 61 6.98 11.03 -17.27
CA HIS A 61 8.12 10.68 -16.45
C HIS A 61 7.77 9.54 -15.49
N GLN A 62 8.48 8.43 -15.60
CA GLN A 62 8.37 7.32 -14.66
C GLN A 62 9.17 7.61 -13.40
N LYS A 63 8.51 7.57 -12.25
CA LYS A 63 9.11 7.76 -10.93
C LYS A 63 8.97 6.48 -10.10
N PRO A 64 10.07 5.94 -9.55
CA PRO A 64 9.98 4.78 -8.69
C PRO A 64 9.32 5.14 -7.36
N LEU A 65 8.40 4.29 -6.93
CA LEU A 65 7.68 4.39 -5.67
C LEU A 65 7.89 3.11 -4.86
N LYS A 66 8.01 3.25 -3.54
CA LYS A 66 8.04 2.10 -2.62
C LYS A 66 7.03 2.30 -1.50
N VAL A 67 6.22 1.29 -1.19
CA VAL A 67 5.43 1.28 0.04
C VAL A 67 6.11 0.36 1.05
N ILE A 68 6.53 0.96 2.16
CA ILE A 68 7.19 0.29 3.28
C ILE A 68 6.14 -0.03 4.34
N ILE A 69 5.94 -1.31 4.58
CA ILE A 69 4.94 -1.83 5.51
C ILE A 69 5.68 -2.44 6.68
N LYS A 70 5.49 -1.86 7.86
CA LYS A 70 6.01 -2.40 9.13
C LYS A 70 4.89 -3.17 9.80
N GLN A 71 4.92 -4.50 9.67
CA GLN A 71 3.95 -5.40 10.27
C GLN A 71 4.49 -5.96 11.60
N THR A 72 3.75 -5.71 12.67
CA THR A 72 3.96 -6.29 14.00
C THR A 72 2.78 -7.18 14.38
N ILE A 73 2.83 -7.86 15.53
CA ILE A 73 1.70 -8.64 16.03
C ILE A 73 0.44 -7.79 16.22
N PHE A 74 0.59 -6.55 16.73
CA PHE A 74 -0.56 -5.72 17.12
C PHE A 74 -0.93 -4.64 16.10
N THR A 75 0.02 -4.18 15.28
CA THR A 75 -0.19 -3.02 14.41
C THR A 75 0.52 -3.16 13.07
N SER A 76 0.01 -2.42 12.09
CA SER A 76 0.60 -2.27 10.76
C SER A 76 0.78 -0.79 10.48
N LYS A 77 2.01 -0.36 10.14
CA LYS A 77 2.28 1.01 9.69
C LYS A 77 2.71 1.01 8.23
N PHE A 78 2.19 1.97 7.46
CA PHE A 78 2.41 2.05 6.02
C PHE A 78 3.01 3.42 5.69
N HIS A 79 4.13 3.41 4.98
CA HIS A 79 4.82 4.61 4.54
C HIS A 79 5.07 4.51 3.05
N CYS A 80 4.80 5.60 2.33
CA CYS A 80 5.09 5.72 0.92
C CYS A 80 6.41 6.48 0.74
N LYS A 81 7.34 5.94 -0.04
CA LYS A 81 8.61 6.58 -0.39
C LYS A 81 8.62 6.92 -1.87
N ILE A 82 8.80 8.19 -2.20
CA ILE A 82 8.83 8.73 -3.56
C ILE A 82 9.97 9.74 -3.63
N ASP A 83 10.81 9.67 -4.66
CA ASP A 83 11.93 10.61 -4.88
C ASP A 83 12.85 10.80 -3.65
N GLY A 84 12.98 9.77 -2.81
CA GLY A 84 13.79 9.82 -1.59
C GLY A 84 13.04 10.28 -0.34
N GLU A 85 11.91 10.97 -0.48
CA GLU A 85 11.07 11.44 0.63
C GLU A 85 10.14 10.35 1.14
N ILE A 86 9.81 10.38 2.44
CA ILE A 86 8.95 9.40 3.09
C ILE A 86 7.69 10.09 3.61
N TYR A 87 6.54 9.58 3.20
CA TYR A 87 5.22 10.06 3.58
C TYR A 87 4.47 8.98 4.36
N ILE A 88 3.73 9.38 5.39
CA ILE A 88 2.86 8.47 6.14
C ILE A 88 1.57 8.28 5.33
N MET A 89 1.15 7.02 5.15
CA MET A 89 -0.15 6.73 4.55
C MET A 89 -1.24 6.72 5.64
N SER A 90 -2.39 7.29 5.32
CA SER A 90 -3.50 7.43 6.26
C SER A 90 -4.61 6.43 5.95
N LYS A 91 -5.36 6.03 7.00
CA LYS A 91 -6.61 5.30 6.81
C LYS A 91 -7.58 6.24 6.14
N PHE A 92 -8.02 5.92 4.94
CA PHE A 92 -9.18 6.58 4.35
C PHE A 92 -10.38 5.68 4.62
N LYS A 93 -11.42 6.19 5.29
CA LYS A 93 -12.75 5.60 5.14
C LYS A 93 -13.12 5.88 3.68
N LEU A 94 -13.29 4.83 2.88
CA LEU A 94 -14.16 4.95 1.71
C LEU A 94 -15.53 5.23 2.30
N ASP A 95 -15.88 6.50 2.48
CA ASP A 95 -17.27 6.86 2.67
C ASP A 95 -18.00 6.35 1.41
N GLU A 96 -19.08 5.63 1.68
CA GLU A 96 -19.95 4.94 0.74
C GLU A 96 -20.26 5.83 -0.47
N VAL A 97 -20.04 5.29 -1.67
CA VAL A 97 -20.74 5.77 -2.87
C VAL A 97 -22.08 5.08 -2.93
#